data_AF-A0A843M9U3-F1
#
_entry.id   AF-A0A843M9U3-F1
#
_cell.length_a   1.000
_cell.length_b   1.000
_cell.length_c   1.000
_cell.angle_alpha   90.00
_cell.angle_beta   90.00
_cell.angle_gamma   90.00
#
_symmetry.space_group_name_H-M   'P 1'
#
loop_
_entity.id
_entity.type
_entity.pdbx_description
1 polymer ?
#
loop_
_entity_poly.entity_id
_entity_poly.type
_entity_poly.pdbx_seq_one_letter_code
_entity_poly.pdbx_strand_id
1 'polypeptide(L)'
;MLGKDHFIISLAWAFLLLSPVIVQYPEFSFAFLLGIAIGAVYPDIDSTYNPYLGRLRSSSAEGNGPLTWVIALAAYPVKHLTGFVFSGGDKKKKTEYLKHRNLIHSIPGIFFSLLVILIPLNIILYLIGYWTPFVLIASTGVLVGACMHLMEDCCTLSGVKFFYPASRHALLRGRIRVKTGSTIAGVIFTIIFAIPALLCLAYNLWLKNSYHLGKFAFLDGLSPGVKVAIAVVVSILLWLLCILISQSKLWNSGEKEYAASGYRGNSRRYYKR
;
A
#
# COMPACT_ATOMS: atom_id res chain seq x y z
N MET A 1 3.14 4.08 7.95
CA MET A 1 1.96 3.92 8.85
C MET A 1 2.10 2.54 9.51
N LEU A 2 1.04 1.88 10.00
CA LEU A 2 1.13 0.43 10.27
C LEU A 2 0.76 -0.36 9.01
N GLY A 3 1.27 -1.59 8.85
CA GLY A 3 0.95 -2.47 7.73
C GLY A 3 -0.55 -2.69 7.49
N LYS A 4 -1.37 -2.70 8.56
CA LYS A 4 -2.83 -2.78 8.44
C LYS A 4 -3.45 -1.50 7.87
N ASP A 5 -2.88 -0.34 8.17
CA ASP A 5 -3.35 0.95 7.64
C ASP A 5 -3.03 0.98 6.14
N HIS A 6 -1.82 0.54 5.77
CA HIS A 6 -1.39 0.35 4.38
C HIS A 6 -2.33 -0.54 3.57
N PHE A 7 -2.65 -1.70 4.12
CA PHE A 7 -3.59 -2.61 3.51
C PHE A 7 -4.98 -1.98 3.28
N ILE A 8 -5.56 -1.37 4.32
CA ILE A 8 -6.94 -0.87 4.26
C ILE A 8 -7.05 0.37 3.37
N ILE A 9 -6.11 1.32 3.46
CA ILE A 9 -6.10 2.53 2.62
C ILE A 9 -5.93 2.15 1.15
N SER A 10 -4.96 1.29 0.85
CA SER A 10 -4.69 0.85 -0.53
C SER A 10 -5.88 0.12 -1.14
N LEU A 11 -6.60 -0.72 -0.36
CA LEU A 11 -7.83 -1.33 -0.83
C LEU A 11 -8.96 -0.32 -1.05
N ALA A 12 -9.17 0.63 -0.13
CA ALA A 12 -10.18 1.66 -0.29
C ALA A 12 -9.93 2.51 -1.55
N TRP A 13 -8.67 2.87 -1.79
CA TRP A 13 -8.23 3.55 -3.01
C TRP A 13 -8.47 2.70 -4.27
N ALA A 14 -8.13 1.41 -4.23
CA ALA A 14 -8.36 0.51 -5.34
C ALA A 14 -9.85 0.35 -5.67
N PHE A 15 -10.69 0.24 -4.65
CA PHE A 15 -12.14 0.21 -4.81
C PHE A 15 -12.66 1.49 -5.48
N LEU A 16 -12.12 2.66 -5.15
CA LEU A 16 -12.46 3.89 -5.85
C LEU A 16 -12.13 3.77 -7.35
N LEU A 17 -10.93 3.33 -7.71
CA LEU A 17 -10.53 3.19 -9.12
C LEU A 17 -11.38 2.17 -9.89
N LEU A 18 -11.71 1.05 -9.25
CA LEU A 18 -12.44 -0.04 -9.89
C LEU A 18 -13.95 0.17 -9.86
N SER A 19 -14.49 0.99 -8.96
CA SER A 19 -15.93 1.20 -8.80
C SER A 19 -16.70 1.47 -10.11
N PRO A 20 -16.15 2.13 -11.15
CA PRO A 20 -16.87 2.32 -12.40
C PRO A 20 -16.97 1.07 -13.29
N VAL A 21 -16.13 0.06 -13.06
CA VAL A 21 -15.97 -1.12 -13.93
C VAL A 21 -16.10 -2.46 -13.19
N ILE A 22 -16.14 -2.45 -11.86
CA ILE A 22 -16.12 -3.65 -11.01
C ILE A 22 -17.29 -4.59 -11.26
N VAL A 23 -18.45 -4.06 -11.65
CA VAL A 23 -19.63 -4.85 -12.00
C VAL A 23 -19.50 -5.50 -13.37
N GLN A 24 -18.81 -4.84 -14.31
CA GLN A 24 -18.63 -5.32 -15.68
C GLN A 24 -17.51 -6.36 -15.77
N TYR A 25 -16.47 -6.22 -14.96
CA TYR A 25 -15.28 -7.06 -14.97
C TYR A 25 -14.90 -7.53 -13.55
N PRO A 26 -15.79 -8.26 -12.84
CA PRO A 26 -15.59 -8.57 -11.43
C PRO A 26 -14.37 -9.45 -11.18
N GLU A 27 -14.09 -10.41 -12.05
CA GLU A 27 -12.96 -11.33 -11.93
C GLU A 27 -11.60 -10.63 -12.07
N PHE A 28 -11.47 -9.70 -13.03
CA PHE A 28 -10.26 -8.89 -13.21
C PHE A 28 -10.09 -7.87 -12.08
N SER A 29 -11.20 -7.27 -11.64
CA SER A 29 -11.21 -6.35 -10.49
C SER A 29 -10.75 -7.06 -9.22
N PHE A 30 -11.23 -8.28 -8.99
CA PHE A 30 -10.82 -9.11 -7.86
C PHE A 30 -9.32 -9.45 -7.91
N ALA A 31 -8.82 -9.87 -9.07
CA ALA A 31 -7.39 -10.15 -9.25
C ALA A 31 -6.52 -8.92 -8.97
N PHE A 32 -6.93 -7.74 -9.46
CA PHE A 32 -6.23 -6.47 -9.21
C PHE A 32 -6.25 -6.09 -7.73
N LEU A 33 -7.40 -6.23 -7.04
CA LEU A 33 -7.53 -5.99 -5.59
C LEU A 33 -6.62 -6.92 -4.78
N LEU A 34 -6.58 -8.21 -5.13
CA LEU A 34 -5.70 -9.18 -4.49
C LEU A 34 -4.23 -8.79 -4.66
N GLY A 35 -3.85 -8.37 -5.88
CA GLY A 35 -2.54 -7.83 -6.16
C GLY A 35 -2.21 -6.63 -5.28
N ILE A 36 -3.10 -5.63 -5.22
CA ILE A 36 -2.91 -4.43 -4.40
C ILE A 36 -2.77 -4.78 -2.93
N ALA A 37 -3.59 -5.67 -2.40
CA ALA A 37 -3.51 -6.15 -1.01
C ALA A 37 -2.11 -6.71 -0.69
N ILE A 38 -1.55 -7.54 -1.58
CA ILE A 38 -0.20 -8.10 -1.41
C ILE A 38 0.86 -7.00 -1.54
N GLY A 39 0.75 -6.15 -2.56
CA GLY A 39 1.67 -5.05 -2.84
C GLY A 39 1.74 -4.01 -1.73
N ALA A 40 0.61 -3.66 -1.12
CA ALA A 40 0.52 -2.65 -0.07
C ALA A 40 1.28 -3.03 1.20
N VAL A 41 1.45 -4.33 1.46
CA VAL A 41 2.20 -4.83 2.62
C VAL A 41 3.65 -5.16 2.24
N TYR A 42 3.94 -5.30 0.95
CA TYR A 42 5.22 -5.80 0.45
C TYR A 42 6.45 -4.98 0.90
N PRO A 43 6.45 -3.63 0.85
CA PRO A 43 7.61 -2.87 1.32
C PRO A 43 7.90 -3.03 2.81
N ASP A 44 6.90 -3.34 3.63
CA ASP A 44 7.08 -3.46 5.09
C ASP A 44 7.77 -4.76 5.53
N ILE A 45 7.97 -5.71 4.61
CA ILE A 45 8.60 -7.00 4.94
C ILE A 45 10.10 -6.86 5.28
N ASP A 46 10.74 -5.75 4.89
CA ASP A 46 12.15 -5.43 5.20
C ASP A 46 12.36 -4.66 6.52
N SER A 47 11.32 -4.51 7.35
CA SER A 47 11.52 -3.98 8.70
C SER A 47 12.50 -4.88 9.49
N THR A 48 13.49 -4.29 10.16
CA THR A 48 14.57 -4.98 10.91
C THR A 48 14.02 -5.93 11.99
N TYR A 49 12.81 -5.61 12.46
CA TYR A 49 11.87 -6.52 13.08
C TYR A 49 10.86 -6.85 12.00
N ASN A 50 11.08 -7.90 11.21
CA ASN A 50 9.99 -8.36 10.37
C ASN A 50 9.02 -9.04 11.35
N PRO A 51 7.86 -8.42 11.70
CA PRO A 51 6.96 -9.02 12.67
C PRO A 51 6.43 -10.37 12.17
N TYR A 52 6.49 -10.61 10.86
CA TYR A 52 6.16 -11.86 10.22
C TYR A 52 7.27 -12.90 10.47
N LEU A 53 8.54 -12.66 10.10
CA LEU A 53 9.67 -13.57 10.42
C LEU A 53 9.94 -13.74 11.93
N GLY A 54 9.74 -12.70 12.73
CA GLY A 54 9.85 -12.75 14.19
C GLY A 54 8.76 -13.62 14.82
N ARG A 55 7.54 -13.61 14.27
CA ARG A 55 6.48 -14.54 14.66
C ARG A 55 6.66 -15.94 14.07
N LEU A 56 7.42 -16.11 12.99
CA LEU A 56 7.87 -17.44 12.54
C LEU A 56 8.88 -18.06 13.50
N ARG A 57 9.72 -17.21 14.14
CA ARG A 57 10.70 -17.63 15.16
C ARG A 57 10.12 -17.75 16.57
N SER A 58 9.03 -17.04 16.88
CA SER A 58 8.34 -17.13 18.16
C SER A 58 7.32 -18.27 18.12
N SER A 59 7.55 -19.33 18.88
CA SER A 59 6.63 -20.48 19.05
C SER A 59 5.26 -20.12 19.64
N SER A 60 4.96 -18.84 19.87
CA SER A 60 3.66 -18.35 20.32
C SER A 60 2.70 -18.21 19.14
N ALA A 61 1.85 -19.23 18.97
CA ALA A 61 0.89 -19.44 17.89
C ALA A 61 -0.30 -18.44 17.82
N GLU A 62 -0.10 -17.16 18.13
CA GLU A 62 -1.21 -16.18 18.23
C GLU A 62 -1.35 -15.22 17.03
N GLY A 63 -0.67 -15.44 15.90
CA GLY A 63 -0.83 -14.52 14.77
C GLY A 63 -0.27 -14.94 13.41
N ASN A 64 -0.08 -16.24 13.19
CA ASN A 64 0.55 -16.77 11.97
C ASN A 64 -0.51 -17.34 11.03
N GLY A 65 -1.27 -16.47 10.37
CA GLY A 65 -2.07 -16.88 9.22
C GLY A 65 -1.17 -17.33 8.05
N PRO A 66 -1.66 -18.19 7.14
CA PRO A 66 -0.89 -18.65 5.97
C PRO A 66 -0.34 -17.51 5.10
N LEU A 67 -1.02 -16.37 5.07
CA LEU A 67 -0.57 -15.17 4.37
C LEU A 67 0.78 -14.62 4.90
N THR A 68 1.00 -14.71 6.22
CA THR A 68 2.26 -14.32 6.88
C THR A 68 3.45 -15.13 6.37
N TRP A 69 3.25 -16.44 6.14
CA TRP A 69 4.27 -17.34 5.62
C TRP A 69 4.60 -17.08 4.17
N VAL A 70 3.58 -16.89 3.33
CA VAL A 70 3.77 -16.58 1.90
C VAL A 70 4.55 -15.28 1.71
N ILE A 71 4.17 -14.25 2.48
CA ILE A 71 4.83 -12.94 2.48
C ILE A 71 6.29 -13.06 2.96
N ALA A 72 6.55 -13.81 4.03
CA ALA A 72 7.91 -13.99 4.56
C ALA A 72 8.83 -14.78 3.59
N LEU A 73 8.31 -15.85 2.97
CA LEU A 73 9.04 -16.65 1.98
C LEU A 73 9.39 -15.84 0.74
N ALA A 74 8.48 -14.97 0.28
CA ALA A 74 8.72 -14.11 -0.86
C ALA A 74 9.79 -13.03 -0.56
N ALA A 75 9.82 -12.47 0.65
CA ALA A 75 10.67 -11.31 0.94
C ALA A 75 12.13 -11.63 1.26
N TYR A 76 12.41 -12.79 1.84
CA TYR A 76 13.77 -13.18 2.21
C TYR A 76 14.75 -13.19 1.02
N PRO A 77 14.48 -13.91 -0.09
CA PRO A 77 15.39 -13.93 -1.24
C PRO A 77 15.53 -12.55 -1.89
N VAL A 78 14.46 -11.77 -1.88
CA VAL A 78 14.40 -10.42 -2.46
C VAL A 78 15.34 -9.48 -1.76
N LYS A 79 15.26 -9.39 -0.42
CA LYS A 79 16.16 -8.54 0.37
C LYS A 79 17.63 -8.85 0.08
N HIS A 80 17.96 -10.13 -0.01
CA HIS A 80 19.33 -10.56 -0.30
C HIS A 80 19.78 -10.23 -1.72
N LEU A 81 18.90 -10.40 -2.71
CA LEU A 81 19.21 -10.12 -4.11
C LEU A 81 19.32 -8.62 -4.37
N THR A 82 18.38 -7.83 -3.87
CA THR A 82 18.42 -6.37 -4.03
C THR A 82 19.66 -5.80 -3.34
N GLY A 83 19.96 -6.24 -2.12
CA GLY A 83 21.21 -5.87 -1.44
C GLY A 83 22.47 -6.27 -2.22
N PHE A 84 22.48 -7.43 -2.88
CA PHE A 84 23.61 -7.84 -3.73
C PHE A 84 23.77 -6.92 -4.96
N VAL A 85 22.68 -6.64 -5.67
CA VAL A 85 22.70 -5.84 -6.91
C VAL A 85 23.13 -4.40 -6.63
N PHE A 86 22.53 -3.75 -5.63
CA PHE A 86 22.84 -2.35 -5.32
C PHE A 86 24.18 -2.16 -4.58
N SER A 87 24.73 -3.24 -3.98
CA SER A 87 26.08 -3.19 -3.39
C SER A 87 27.20 -3.42 -4.39
N GLY A 88 26.89 -3.90 -5.60
CA GLY A 88 27.92 -4.30 -6.58
C GLY A 88 28.89 -5.37 -6.04
N GLY A 89 28.44 -6.21 -5.09
CA GLY A 89 29.27 -7.25 -4.47
C GLY A 89 30.18 -6.79 -3.32
N ASP A 90 30.26 -5.49 -3.01
CA ASP A 90 31.03 -4.99 -1.85
C ASP A 90 30.33 -5.37 -0.54
N LYS A 91 30.97 -6.21 0.28
CA LYS A 91 30.42 -6.71 1.55
C LYS A 91 30.11 -5.59 2.56
N LYS A 92 30.89 -4.51 2.60
CA LYS A 92 30.67 -3.38 3.53
C LYS A 92 29.44 -2.59 3.09
N LYS A 93 29.35 -2.24 1.81
CA LYS A 93 28.16 -1.58 1.24
C LYS A 93 26.93 -2.47 1.30
N LYS A 94 27.06 -3.77 1.05
CA LYS A 94 25.96 -4.74 1.19
C LYS A 94 25.42 -4.75 2.61
N THR A 95 26.31 -4.74 3.60
CA THR A 95 25.91 -4.67 5.02
C THR A 95 25.21 -3.34 5.32
N GLU A 96 25.68 -2.22 4.75
CA GLU A 96 25.02 -0.92 4.85
C GLU A 96 23.61 -0.95 4.22
N TYR A 97 23.47 -1.41 2.97
CA TYR A 97 22.18 -1.52 2.27
C TYR A 97 21.20 -2.47 2.95
N LEU A 98 21.65 -3.64 3.41
CA LEU A 98 20.81 -4.61 4.14
C LEU A 98 20.35 -4.10 5.51
N LYS A 99 21.08 -3.14 6.10
CA LYS A 99 20.68 -2.45 7.33
C LYS A 99 19.71 -1.29 7.05
N HIS A 100 19.66 -0.79 5.82
CA HIS A 100 18.79 0.31 5.43
C HIS A 100 17.47 -0.19 4.84
N ARG A 101 16.42 -0.14 5.66
CA ARG A 101 14.99 -0.26 5.28
C ARG A 101 14.61 0.55 4.03
N ASN A 102 15.41 1.55 3.68
CA ASN A 102 15.14 2.51 2.60
C ASN A 102 15.19 1.92 1.18
N LEU A 103 15.74 0.71 0.98
CA LEU A 103 15.88 0.21 -0.38
C LEU A 103 14.52 -0.14 -0.98
N ILE A 104 13.73 -0.99 -0.33
CA ILE A 104 12.37 -1.31 -0.82
C ILE A 104 11.34 -0.22 -0.48
N HIS A 105 11.74 0.82 0.27
CA HIS A 105 11.01 2.07 0.42
C HIS A 105 11.46 3.15 -0.57
N SER A 106 11.74 2.76 -1.82
CA SER A 106 12.12 3.66 -2.92
C SER A 106 11.54 3.17 -4.25
N ILE A 107 11.37 4.06 -5.23
CA ILE A 107 10.84 3.68 -6.55
C ILE A 107 11.78 2.69 -7.24
N PRO A 108 13.10 2.96 -7.42
CA PRO A 108 13.99 2.00 -8.06
C PRO A 108 14.02 0.65 -7.33
N GLY A 109 14.00 0.68 -6.00
CA GLY A 109 14.01 -0.54 -5.19
C GLY A 109 12.76 -1.39 -5.38
N ILE A 110 11.55 -0.80 -5.34
CA ILE A 110 10.29 -1.52 -5.58
C ILE A 110 10.24 -2.09 -6.99
N PHE A 111 10.55 -1.28 -8.00
CA PHE A 111 10.53 -1.76 -9.39
C PHE A 111 11.51 -2.90 -9.58
N PHE A 112 12.75 -2.74 -9.15
CA PHE A 112 13.76 -3.79 -9.29
C PHE A 112 13.37 -5.06 -8.52
N SER A 113 12.92 -4.92 -7.27
CA SER A 113 12.56 -6.05 -6.42
C SER A 113 11.36 -6.82 -6.97
N LEU A 114 10.35 -6.12 -7.51
CA LEU A 114 9.19 -6.75 -8.10
C LEU A 114 9.45 -7.33 -9.48
N LEU A 115 10.28 -6.71 -10.33
CA LEU A 115 10.66 -7.30 -11.62
C LEU A 115 11.34 -8.66 -11.43
N VAL A 116 12.25 -8.74 -10.46
CA VAL A 116 12.94 -9.98 -10.08
C VAL A 116 11.98 -11.09 -9.62
N ILE A 117 10.84 -10.74 -9.02
CA ILE A 117 9.88 -11.73 -8.51
C ILE A 117 8.84 -12.05 -9.59
N LEU A 118 8.18 -11.00 -10.08
CA LEU A 118 6.98 -11.12 -10.90
C LEU A 118 7.33 -11.65 -12.30
N ILE A 119 8.46 -11.28 -12.90
CA ILE A 119 8.84 -11.81 -14.22
C ILE A 119 9.11 -13.32 -14.15
N PRO A 120 10.02 -13.83 -13.30
CA PRO A 120 10.24 -15.27 -13.20
C PRO A 120 8.99 -16.02 -12.77
N LEU A 121 8.19 -15.47 -11.84
CA LEU A 121 6.93 -16.08 -11.43
C LEU A 121 5.95 -16.23 -12.62
N ASN A 122 5.76 -15.18 -13.41
CA ASN A 122 4.90 -15.23 -14.60
C ASN A 122 5.43 -16.22 -15.63
N ILE A 123 6.75 -16.27 -15.87
CA ILE A 123 7.37 -17.23 -16.79
C ILE A 123 7.18 -18.67 -16.28
N ILE A 124 7.42 -18.93 -14.99
CA ILE A 124 7.23 -20.26 -14.40
C ILE A 124 5.77 -20.67 -14.57
N LEU A 125 4.81 -19.84 -14.16
CA LEU A 125 3.38 -20.11 -14.30
C LEU A 125 2.99 -20.37 -15.77
N TYR A 126 3.63 -19.68 -16.72
CA TYR A 126 3.41 -19.91 -18.15
C TYR A 126 3.93 -21.28 -18.58
N LEU A 127 5.16 -21.63 -18.19
CA LEU A 127 5.78 -22.91 -18.53
C LEU A 127 5.04 -24.11 -17.91
N ILE A 128 4.42 -23.95 -16.74
CA ILE A 128 3.62 -25.01 -16.10
C ILE A 128 2.12 -24.98 -16.45
N GLY A 129 1.70 -24.13 -17.41
CA GLY A 129 0.33 -24.09 -17.92
C GLY A 129 -0.71 -23.43 -17.00
N TYR A 130 -0.29 -22.72 -15.95
CA TYR A 130 -1.16 -22.00 -15.01
C TYR A 130 -1.24 -20.49 -15.26
N TRP A 131 -0.57 -19.98 -16.29
CA TRP A 131 -0.62 -18.56 -16.62
C TRP A 131 -1.95 -18.18 -17.27
N THR A 132 -2.53 -17.10 -16.76
CA THR A 132 -3.77 -16.51 -17.29
C THR A 132 -3.65 -14.99 -17.24
N PRO A 133 -4.50 -14.24 -17.97
CA PRO A 133 -4.55 -12.78 -17.83
C PRO A 133 -4.78 -12.31 -16.39
N PHE A 134 -5.42 -13.12 -15.53
CA PHE A 134 -5.56 -12.84 -14.10
C PHE A 134 -4.23 -12.72 -13.38
N VAL A 135 -3.26 -13.57 -13.70
CA VAL A 135 -1.92 -13.53 -13.10
C VAL A 135 -1.22 -12.22 -13.44
N LEU A 136 -1.35 -11.77 -14.69
CA LEU A 136 -0.77 -10.51 -15.14
C LEU A 136 -1.44 -9.32 -14.43
N ILE A 137 -2.77 -9.31 -14.32
CA ILE A 137 -3.53 -8.25 -13.64
C ILE A 137 -3.27 -8.23 -12.13
N ALA A 138 -3.14 -9.40 -11.49
CA ALA A 138 -2.71 -9.48 -10.11
C ALA A 138 -1.28 -8.95 -9.95
N SER A 139 -0.37 -9.27 -10.86
CA SER A 139 1.02 -8.79 -10.85
C SER A 139 1.10 -7.26 -10.99
N THR A 140 0.30 -6.65 -11.87
CA THR A 140 0.21 -5.19 -11.97
C THR A 140 -0.38 -4.59 -10.70
N GLY A 141 -1.38 -5.25 -10.09
CA GLY A 141 -1.90 -4.89 -8.78
C GLY A 141 -0.83 -4.89 -7.68
N VAL A 142 0.06 -5.88 -7.65
CA VAL A 142 1.19 -5.93 -6.69
C VAL A 142 2.09 -4.72 -6.84
N LEU A 143 2.47 -4.36 -8.07
CA LEU A 143 3.29 -3.18 -8.33
C LEU A 143 2.59 -1.90 -7.88
N VAL A 144 1.33 -1.72 -8.25
CA VAL A 144 0.54 -0.54 -7.87
C VAL A 144 0.37 -0.45 -6.36
N GLY A 145 0.06 -1.55 -5.68
CA GLY A 145 -0.06 -1.60 -4.22
C GLY A 145 1.25 -1.22 -3.52
N ALA A 146 2.39 -1.69 -4.04
CA ALA A 146 3.70 -1.33 -3.50
C ALA A 146 4.00 0.17 -3.71
N CYS A 147 3.59 0.76 -4.84
CA CYS A 147 3.68 2.21 -5.04
C CYS A 147 2.75 2.99 -4.09
N MET A 148 1.53 2.50 -3.82
CA MET A 148 0.61 3.13 -2.88
C MET A 148 1.17 3.12 -1.45
N HIS A 149 1.84 2.05 -1.04
CA HIS A 149 2.57 2.02 0.23
C HIS A 149 3.56 3.19 0.35
N LEU A 150 4.32 3.51 -0.71
CA LEU A 150 5.22 4.67 -0.70
C LEU A 150 4.45 5.99 -0.57
N MET A 151 3.34 6.14 -1.30
CA MET A 151 2.50 7.33 -1.21
C MET A 151 2.00 7.55 0.22
N GLU A 152 1.61 6.49 0.91
CA GLU A 152 1.20 6.54 2.30
C GLU A 152 2.34 6.91 3.25
N ASP A 153 3.52 6.34 3.05
CA ASP A 153 4.68 6.65 3.88
C ASP A 153 5.16 8.11 3.69
N CYS A 154 4.88 8.74 2.55
CA CYS A 154 5.09 10.17 2.34
C CYS A 154 4.29 11.05 3.30
N CYS A 155 3.19 10.56 3.86
CA CYS A 155 2.36 11.30 4.82
C CYS A 155 2.90 11.20 6.26
N THR A 156 3.88 10.32 6.51
CA THR A 156 4.47 10.09 7.84
C THR A 156 5.70 10.96 8.10
N LEU A 157 6.12 11.05 9.36
CA LEU A 157 7.36 11.73 9.76
C LEU A 157 8.63 11.11 9.16
N SER A 158 8.64 9.79 8.95
CA SER A 158 9.76 9.08 8.34
C SER A 158 9.91 9.46 6.87
N GLY A 159 8.79 9.62 6.17
CA GLY A 159 8.75 9.95 4.76
C GLY A 159 9.30 8.85 3.85
N VAL A 160 9.46 9.18 2.58
CA VAL A 160 10.01 8.31 1.54
C VAL A 160 11.13 9.01 0.78
N LYS A 161 12.22 8.27 0.53
CA LYS A 161 13.32 8.70 -0.34
C LYS A 161 13.15 8.07 -1.71
N PHE A 162 12.37 8.71 -2.57
CA PHE A 162 11.92 8.10 -3.83
C PHE A 162 13.04 7.54 -4.71
N PHE A 163 14.20 8.19 -4.74
CA PHE A 163 15.30 7.83 -5.62
C PHE A 163 16.49 7.18 -4.91
N TYR A 164 16.30 6.66 -3.69
CA TYR A 164 17.35 5.85 -3.05
C TYR A 164 17.62 4.58 -3.89
N PRO A 165 18.86 4.09 -4.02
CA PRO A 165 20.10 4.63 -3.44
C PRO A 165 20.78 5.73 -4.26
N ALA A 166 20.30 6.04 -5.47
CA ALA A 166 20.90 7.03 -6.37
C ALA A 166 20.91 8.45 -5.78
N SER A 167 19.90 8.81 -4.99
CA SER A 167 19.84 10.07 -4.25
C SER A 167 19.35 9.86 -2.82
N ARG A 168 20.03 10.50 -1.86
CA ARG A 168 19.64 10.53 -0.44
C ARG A 168 18.85 11.79 -0.07
N HIS A 169 18.75 12.77 -0.98
CA HIS A 169 18.26 14.12 -0.70
C HIS A 169 16.78 14.36 -1.05
N ALA A 170 16.22 13.59 -1.99
CA ALA A 170 14.81 13.69 -2.39
C ALA A 170 13.89 12.98 -1.38
N LEU A 171 13.65 13.62 -0.23
CA LEU A 171 12.79 13.14 0.84
C LEU A 171 11.45 13.88 0.82
N LEU A 172 10.36 13.14 0.60
CA LEU A 172 9.00 13.64 0.83
C LEU A 172 8.47 13.09 2.15
N ARG A 173 8.01 13.97 3.04
CA ARG A 173 7.48 13.58 4.36
C ARG A 173 6.33 14.48 4.79
N GLY A 174 5.45 13.89 5.59
CA GLY A 174 4.35 14.55 6.26
C GLY A 174 4.67 14.72 7.75
N ARG A 175 3.62 14.88 8.56
CA ARG A 175 3.74 15.09 10.01
C ARG A 175 3.01 14.05 10.85
N ILE A 176 2.45 13.02 10.22
CA ILE A 176 1.73 11.97 10.96
C ILE A 176 2.75 11.14 11.75
N ARG A 177 2.54 11.09 13.07
CA ARG A 177 3.32 10.24 13.97
C ARG A 177 2.65 8.88 14.11
N VAL A 178 3.38 7.82 13.77
CA VAL A 178 2.91 6.45 13.99
C VAL A 178 3.09 6.11 15.46
N LYS A 179 1.98 5.86 16.18
CA LYS A 179 1.97 5.29 17.54
C LYS A 179 1.48 3.83 17.44
N THR A 180 1.79 3.01 18.43
CA THR A 180 1.32 1.61 18.51
C THR A 180 -0.21 1.55 18.42
N GLY A 181 -0.76 0.98 17.34
CA GLY A 181 -2.20 0.90 17.08
C GLY A 181 -2.62 1.48 15.73
N SER A 182 -3.92 1.46 15.41
CA SER A 182 -4.43 2.14 14.21
C SER A 182 -4.19 3.63 14.35
N THR A 183 -3.63 4.28 13.33
CA THR A 183 -3.52 5.73 13.35
C THR A 183 -4.87 6.35 13.00
N ILE A 184 -5.28 7.41 13.71
CA ILE A 184 -6.46 8.20 13.31
C ILE A 184 -6.34 8.64 11.84
N ALA A 185 -5.11 8.89 11.38
CA ALA A 185 -4.81 9.18 9.98
C ALA A 185 -5.20 8.03 9.05
N GLY A 186 -4.86 6.78 9.41
CA GLY A 186 -5.25 5.58 8.67
C GLY A 186 -6.76 5.51 8.43
N VAL A 187 -7.53 5.79 9.48
CA VAL A 187 -9.01 5.83 9.42
C VAL A 187 -9.49 6.97 8.51
N ILE A 188 -8.97 8.19 8.70
CA ILE A 188 -9.37 9.36 7.89
C ILE A 188 -9.07 9.11 6.41
N PHE A 189 -7.87 8.64 6.08
CA PHE A 189 -7.48 8.39 4.68
C PHE A 189 -8.33 7.28 4.07
N THR A 190 -8.63 6.22 4.83
CA THR A 190 -9.56 5.18 4.40
C THR A 190 -10.93 5.78 4.06
N ILE A 191 -11.49 6.64 4.92
CA ILE A 191 -12.78 7.28 4.70
C ILE A 191 -12.76 8.17 3.46
N ILE A 192 -11.68 8.94 3.27
CA ILE A 192 -11.50 9.84 2.10
C ILE A 192 -11.63 9.07 0.78
N PHE A 193 -11.12 7.84 0.69
CA PHE A 193 -11.25 7.02 -0.51
C PHE A 193 -12.52 6.16 -0.54
N ALA A 194 -12.94 5.62 0.61
CA ALA A 194 -14.08 4.71 0.70
C ALA A 194 -15.42 5.41 0.41
N ILE A 195 -15.63 6.64 0.87
CA ILE A 195 -16.89 7.36 0.61
C ILE A 195 -17.10 7.57 -0.90
N PRO A 196 -16.16 8.17 -1.66
CA PRO A 196 -16.30 8.29 -3.11
C PRO A 196 -16.44 6.95 -3.83
N ALA A 197 -15.73 5.90 -3.37
CA ALA A 197 -15.85 4.56 -3.94
C ALA A 197 -17.28 4.00 -3.78
N LEU A 198 -17.85 4.12 -2.59
CA LEU A 198 -19.21 3.67 -2.29
C LEU A 198 -20.26 4.47 -3.07
N LEU A 199 -20.07 5.79 -3.19
CA LEU A 199 -20.96 6.64 -4.00
C LEU A 199 -20.93 6.23 -5.49
N CYS A 200 -19.74 5.97 -6.03
CA CYS A 200 -19.60 5.52 -7.42
C CYS A 200 -20.19 4.12 -7.63
N LEU A 201 -19.99 3.20 -6.67
CA LEU A 201 -20.58 1.87 -6.72
C LEU A 201 -22.11 1.93 -6.64
N ALA A 202 -22.66 2.72 -5.71
CA ALA A 202 -24.10 2.95 -5.58
C ALA A 202 -24.68 3.57 -6.86
N TYR A 203 -23.95 4.47 -7.51
CA TYR A 203 -24.33 5.01 -8.81
C TYR A 203 -24.45 3.91 -9.88
N ASN A 204 -23.43 3.05 -9.98
CA ASN A 204 -23.38 2.00 -10.99
C ASN A 204 -24.40 0.87 -10.78
N LEU A 205 -24.76 0.58 -9.53
CA LEU A 205 -25.72 -0.48 -9.18
C LEU A 205 -27.17 0.01 -9.17
N TRP A 206 -27.42 1.19 -8.60
CA TRP A 206 -28.79 1.62 -8.25
C TRP A 206 -29.18 2.96 -8.87
N LEU A 207 -28.37 4.01 -8.70
CA LEU A 207 -28.83 5.38 -9.01
C LEU A 207 -29.08 5.59 -10.51
N LYS A 208 -28.27 5.00 -11.39
CA LYS A 208 -28.47 5.13 -12.85
C LYS A 208 -29.79 4.54 -13.35
N ASN A 209 -30.31 3.53 -12.65
CA ASN A 209 -31.57 2.86 -12.99
C ASN A 209 -32.78 3.52 -12.31
N SER A 210 -32.58 4.53 -11.46
CA SER A 210 -33.65 5.24 -10.78
C SER A 210 -34.35 6.21 -11.73
N TYR A 211 -35.68 6.16 -11.78
CA TYR A 211 -36.52 7.04 -12.61
C TYR A 211 -36.22 8.53 -12.39
N HIS A 212 -35.96 8.93 -11.15
CA HIS A 212 -35.70 10.34 -10.82
C HIS A 212 -34.26 10.77 -11.11
N LEU A 213 -33.29 9.86 -11.01
CA LEU A 213 -31.86 10.18 -11.08
C LEU A 213 -31.20 9.83 -12.42
N GLY A 214 -31.82 8.96 -13.22
CA GLY A 214 -31.33 8.59 -14.55
C GLY A 214 -31.20 9.79 -15.50
N LYS A 215 -31.93 10.88 -15.27
CA LYS A 215 -31.78 12.14 -16.02
C LYS A 215 -30.42 12.82 -15.81
N PHE A 216 -29.75 12.53 -14.70
CA PHE A 216 -28.41 13.02 -14.38
C PHE A 216 -27.33 11.98 -14.68
N ALA A 217 -27.63 10.95 -15.49
CA ALA A 217 -26.69 9.91 -15.84
C ALA A 217 -25.67 10.37 -16.91
N PHE A 218 -24.99 11.49 -16.67
CA PHE A 218 -23.99 12.05 -17.59
C PHE A 218 -22.78 11.13 -17.80
N LEU A 219 -22.62 10.13 -16.93
CA LEU A 219 -21.57 9.11 -17.05
C LEU A 219 -21.96 7.95 -17.97
N ASP A 220 -23.23 7.76 -18.32
CA ASP A 220 -23.67 6.51 -18.97
C ASP A 220 -23.20 6.39 -20.42
N GLY A 221 -23.03 7.52 -21.11
CA GLY A 221 -22.44 7.56 -22.47
C GLY A 221 -20.91 7.41 -22.52
N LEU A 222 -20.24 7.41 -21.36
CA LEU A 222 -18.78 7.31 -21.31
C LEU A 222 -18.32 5.86 -21.42
N SER A 223 -17.24 5.64 -22.18
CA SER A 223 -16.59 4.32 -22.23
C SER A 223 -16.02 3.94 -20.85
N PRO A 224 -15.90 2.62 -20.55
CA PRO A 224 -15.29 2.16 -19.30
C PRO A 224 -13.91 2.79 -19.04
N GLY A 225 -13.09 2.94 -20.08
CA GLY A 225 -11.77 3.56 -19.97
C GLY A 225 -11.82 5.03 -19.53
N VAL A 226 -12.76 5.82 -20.06
CA VAL A 226 -12.94 7.22 -19.64
C VAL A 226 -13.40 7.29 -18.19
N LYS A 227 -14.29 6.40 -17.75
CA LYS A 227 -14.76 6.35 -16.35
C LYS A 227 -13.61 6.05 -15.39
N VAL A 228 -12.75 5.09 -15.73
CA VAL A 228 -11.54 4.77 -14.96
C VAL A 228 -10.58 5.95 -14.95
N ALA A 229 -10.38 6.63 -16.09
CA ALA A 229 -9.52 7.82 -16.16
C ALA A 229 -10.01 8.95 -15.23
N ILE A 230 -11.33 9.19 -15.18
CA ILE A 230 -11.93 10.13 -14.23
C ILE A 230 -11.65 9.69 -12.79
N ALA A 231 -11.84 8.40 -12.46
CA ALA A 231 -11.56 7.87 -11.13
C ALA A 231 -10.07 8.03 -10.75
N VAL A 232 -9.14 7.85 -11.70
CA VAL A 232 -7.71 8.09 -11.50
C VAL A 232 -7.44 9.54 -11.16
N VAL A 233 -7.98 10.50 -11.93
CA VAL A 233 -7.82 11.93 -11.67
C VAL A 233 -8.36 12.30 -10.29
N VAL A 234 -9.57 11.86 -9.95
CA VAL A 234 -10.16 12.07 -8.62
C VAL A 234 -9.25 11.48 -7.54
N SER A 235 -8.74 10.27 -7.73
CA SER A 235 -7.86 9.63 -6.75
C SER A 235 -6.55 10.39 -6.52
N ILE A 236 -5.98 11.00 -7.56
CA ILE A 236 -4.78 11.84 -7.46
C ILE A 236 -5.08 13.09 -6.64
N LEU A 237 -6.21 13.75 -6.89
CA LEU A 237 -6.65 14.91 -6.12
C LEU A 237 -6.86 14.56 -4.64
N LEU A 238 -7.44 13.39 -4.35
CA LEU A 238 -7.62 12.91 -2.98
C LEU A 238 -6.27 12.58 -2.31
N TRP A 239 -5.30 12.02 -3.04
CA TRP A 239 -3.94 11.83 -2.53
C TRP A 239 -3.26 13.16 -2.20
N LEU A 240 -3.38 14.16 -3.07
CA LEU A 240 -2.87 15.51 -2.79
C LEU A 240 -3.52 16.08 -1.53
N LEU A 241 -4.83 15.90 -1.35
CA LEU A 241 -5.53 16.28 -0.14
C LEU A 241 -4.97 15.55 1.10
N CYS A 242 -4.77 14.24 1.05
CA CYS A 242 -4.16 13.48 2.14
C CYS A 242 -2.76 14.00 2.51
N ILE A 243 -1.93 14.31 1.50
CA ILE A 243 -0.60 14.89 1.71
C ILE A 243 -0.71 16.26 2.38
N LEU A 244 -1.59 17.14 1.90
CA LEU A 244 -1.82 18.46 2.48
C LEU A 244 -2.32 18.38 3.94
N ILE A 245 -3.29 17.50 4.21
CA ILE A 245 -3.78 17.21 5.56
C ILE A 245 -2.62 16.75 6.45
N SER A 246 -1.78 15.84 5.96
CA SER A 246 -0.63 15.32 6.70
C SER A 246 0.43 16.38 7.02
N GLN A 247 0.49 17.46 6.25
CA GLN A 247 1.43 18.57 6.45
C GLN A 247 0.83 19.73 7.27
N SER A 248 -0.49 19.78 7.39
CA SER A 248 -1.21 20.86 8.07
C SER A 248 -0.83 20.98 9.56
N LYS A 249 -0.89 22.21 10.10
CA LYS A 249 -0.69 22.45 11.54
C LYS A 249 -1.82 21.85 12.39
N LEU A 250 -3.02 21.68 11.81
CA LEU A 250 -4.21 21.14 12.48
C LEU A 250 -4.00 19.70 12.99
N TRP A 251 -3.16 18.92 12.32
CA TRP A 251 -2.80 17.59 12.81
C TRP A 251 -2.10 17.64 14.19
N ASN A 252 -1.29 18.67 14.42
CA ASN A 252 -0.54 18.82 15.67
C ASN A 252 -1.40 19.28 16.86
N SER A 253 -2.54 19.95 16.63
CA SER A 253 -3.45 20.37 17.71
C SER A 253 -4.34 19.22 18.16
N GLY A 254 -4.86 18.41 17.23
CA GLY A 254 -5.69 17.24 17.57
C GLY A 254 -4.94 16.17 18.37
N GLU A 255 -3.65 15.92 18.06
CA GLU A 255 -2.84 15.01 18.87
C GLU A 255 -2.57 15.52 20.29
N LYS A 256 -2.51 16.84 20.49
CA LYS A 256 -2.32 17.45 21.82
C LYS A 256 -3.59 17.36 22.66
N GLU A 257 -4.76 17.60 22.07
CA GLU A 257 -6.05 17.42 22.74
C GLU A 257 -6.32 15.95 23.08
N TYR A 258 -6.04 15.02 22.18
CA TYR A 258 -6.21 13.58 22.44
C TYR A 258 -5.24 13.05 23.50
N ALA A 259 -4.03 13.62 23.58
CA ALA A 259 -3.08 13.34 24.66
C ALA A 259 -3.51 13.96 26.00
N ALA A 260 -4.22 15.10 25.96
CA ALA A 260 -4.77 15.77 27.13
C ALA A 260 -6.05 15.08 27.65
N SER A 261 -6.83 14.41 26.79
CA SER A 261 -8.07 13.71 27.14
C SER A 261 -7.88 12.37 27.88
N GLY A 262 -6.67 12.08 28.38
CA GLY A 262 -6.52 11.15 29.50
C GLY A 262 -6.36 9.65 29.18
N TYR A 263 -6.24 9.22 27.92
CA TYR A 263 -5.91 7.82 27.62
C TYR A 263 -4.40 7.55 27.80
N ARG A 264 -3.92 7.60 29.04
CA ARG A 264 -2.57 7.10 29.43
C ARG A 264 -2.58 5.57 29.43
N GLY A 265 -2.65 4.98 28.24
CA GLY A 265 -2.35 3.56 28.05
C GLY A 265 -0.93 3.26 28.51
N ASN A 266 -0.83 2.35 29.47
CA ASN A 266 0.33 2.00 30.31
C ASN A 266 1.49 1.34 29.50
N SER A 267 2.04 2.03 28.51
CA SER A 267 3.04 1.50 27.56
C SER A 267 4.50 1.61 28.03
N ARG A 268 4.75 2.06 29.27
CA ARG A 268 6.12 2.17 29.83
C ARG A 268 6.81 0.84 30.16
N ARG A 269 6.22 -0.33 29.89
CA ARG A 269 6.81 -1.62 30.29
C ARG A 269 7.72 -2.33 29.28
N TYR A 270 7.89 -1.85 28.04
CA TYR A 270 8.63 -2.61 27.01
C TYR A 270 9.99 -2.04 26.56
N TYR A 271 10.59 -1.11 27.31
CA TYR A 271 11.99 -0.71 27.10
C TYR A 271 12.80 -0.82 28.39
N LYS A 272 12.94 -2.06 28.89
CA LYS A 272 14.05 -2.49 29.76
C LYS A 272 14.30 -3.97 29.51
N ARG A 273 15.19 -4.27 28.56
CA ARG A 273 16.22 -5.32 28.60
C ARG A 273 16.90 -5.40 27.24
#